data_AF-A0A975EP96-F1
#
_entry.id   AF-A0A975EP96-F1
#
_cell.length_a   1.000
_cell.length_b   1.000
_cell.length_c   1.000
_cell.angle_alpha   90.00
_cell.angle_beta   90.00
_cell.angle_gamma   90.00
#
_symmetry.space_group_name_H-M   'P 1'
#
loop_
_entity.id
_entity.type
_entity.pdbx_description
1 polymer ?
#
loop_
_entity_poly.entity_id
_entity_poly.type
_entity_poly.pdbx_seq_one_letter_code
_entity_poly.pdbx_strand_id
1 'polypeptide(L)'
;MDISEAMASALLCASLGGEQEIRYDFGDSYNIIDCVTETHAIEFGLDKASSRDSFVQAWVASRHIPHDPPLKPMVYIVGRFAEPGKIGTELIAFGNAHGIETYYHWQARLDPEAFRENER
;
A
#
# COMPACT_ATOMS: atom_id res chain seq x y z
N MET A 1 0.52 21.09 1.64
CA MET A 1 -0.21 20.58 0.46
C MET A 1 -0.55 19.14 0.79
N ASP A 2 -1.82 18.78 0.96
CA ASP A 2 -2.17 17.40 1.32
C ASP A 2 -1.75 16.45 0.19
N ILE A 3 -0.77 15.58 0.45
CA ILE A 3 -0.39 14.51 -0.48
C ILE A 3 -1.58 13.55 -0.57
N SER A 4 -2.14 13.40 -1.77
CA SER A 4 -3.18 12.40 -2.04
C SER A 4 -2.61 10.98 -1.96
N GLU A 5 -3.45 9.99 -1.69
CA GLU A 5 -3.05 8.57 -1.65
C GLU A 5 -2.38 8.13 -2.95
N ALA A 6 -2.92 8.57 -4.11
CA ALA A 6 -2.34 8.32 -5.42
C ALA A 6 -0.95 8.97 -5.61
N MET A 7 -0.73 10.18 -5.07
CA MET A 7 0.59 10.81 -5.11
C MET A 7 1.57 10.10 -4.18
N ALA A 8 1.12 9.68 -2.99
CA ALA A 8 1.95 8.93 -2.05
C ALA A 8 2.34 7.56 -2.62
N SER A 9 1.40 6.83 -3.23
CA SER A 9 1.65 5.54 -3.86
C SER A 9 2.63 5.66 -5.02
N ALA A 10 2.45 6.66 -5.89
CA ALA A 10 3.37 6.94 -6.99
C ALA A 10 4.80 7.24 -6.50
N LEU A 11 4.96 8.14 -5.53
CA LEU A 11 6.28 8.49 -5.00
C LEU A 11 6.97 7.30 -4.32
N LEU A 12 6.22 6.53 -3.52
CA LEU A 12 6.75 5.35 -2.85
C LEU A 12 7.12 4.27 -3.85
N CYS A 13 6.28 3.99 -4.84
CA CYS A 13 6.58 3.01 -5.88
C CYS A 13 7.85 3.36 -6.67
N ALA A 14 7.99 4.62 -7.08
CA ALA A 14 9.19 5.10 -7.76
C ALA A 14 10.44 4.91 -6.89
N SER A 15 10.35 5.17 -5.59
CA SER A 15 11.48 4.98 -4.65
C SER A 15 11.89 3.51 -4.48
N LEU A 16 10.96 2.59 -4.70
CA LEU A 16 11.18 1.14 -4.65
C LEU A 16 11.66 0.56 -6.00
N GLY A 17 11.77 1.40 -7.04
CA GLY A 17 12.09 0.96 -8.41
C GLY A 17 10.98 0.14 -9.05
N GLY A 18 9.74 0.28 -8.58
CA GLY A 18 8.59 -0.45 -9.09
C GLY A 18 7.90 0.23 -10.27
N GLU A 19 7.08 -0.55 -10.96
CA GLU A 19 6.16 -0.09 -11.99
C GLU A 19 4.80 0.24 -11.36
N GLN A 20 4.28 1.43 -11.68
CA GLN A 20 3.08 2.01 -11.06
C GLN A 20 1.79 1.64 -11.77
N GLU A 21 0.69 1.60 -11.01
CA GLU A 21 -0.70 1.47 -11.51
C GLU A 21 -0.87 0.36 -12.55
N ILE A 22 -0.35 -0.84 -12.25
CA ILE A 22 -0.48 -1.97 -13.16
C ILE A 22 -1.92 -2.47 -13.15
N ARG A 23 -2.55 -2.38 -14.32
CA ARG A 23 -3.86 -2.97 -14.57
C ARG A 23 -3.70 -4.44 -14.97
N TYR A 24 -4.40 -5.30 -14.24
CA TYR A 24 -4.53 -6.71 -14.57
C TYR A 24 -6.00 -7.05 -14.87
N ASP A 25 -6.28 -7.49 -16.09
CA ASP A 25 -7.63 -7.80 -16.55
C ASP A 25 -8.03 -9.26 -16.25
N PHE A 26 -9.26 -9.43 -15.75
CA PHE A 26 -9.93 -10.70 -15.47
C PHE A 26 -11.15 -10.91 -16.40
N GLY A 27 -11.04 -10.49 -17.66
CA GLY A 27 -12.15 -10.48 -18.60
C GLY A 27 -13.03 -9.25 -18.42
N ASP A 28 -14.20 -9.40 -17.78
CA ASP A 28 -15.16 -8.29 -17.58
C ASP A 28 -14.83 -7.40 -16.38
N SER A 29 -13.83 -7.78 -15.57
CA SER A 29 -13.34 -6.99 -14.44
C SER A 29 -11.82 -6.82 -14.52
N TYR A 30 -11.28 -5.91 -13.71
CA TYR A 30 -9.85 -5.69 -13.61
C TYR A 30 -9.47 -5.36 -12.18
N ASN A 31 -8.21 -5.59 -11.85
CA ASN A 31 -7.58 -5.12 -10.63
C ASN A 31 -6.47 -4.11 -11.02
N ILE A 32 -6.41 -2.96 -10.34
CA ILE A 32 -5.30 -2.01 -10.49
C ILE A 32 -4.48 -2.15 -9.23
N ILE A 33 -3.18 -2.40 -9.41
CA ILE A 33 -2.21 -2.47 -8.32
C ILE A 33 -1.37 -1.21 -8.32
N ASP A 34 -1.25 -0.58 -7.16
CA ASP A 34 -0.49 0.65 -7.03
C ASP A 34 0.98 0.50 -7.47
N CYS A 35 1.63 -0.62 -7.12
CA CYS A 35 3.02 -0.83 -7.44
C CYS A 35 3.42 -2.30 -7.56
N VAL A 36 4.22 -2.64 -8.57
CA VAL A 36 4.86 -3.95 -8.71
C VAL A 36 6.38 -3.77 -8.77
N THR A 37 7.09 -4.52 -7.94
CA THR A 37 8.56 -4.61 -7.94
C THR A 37 8.98 -5.99 -8.43
N GLU A 38 10.30 -6.24 -8.50
CA GLU A 38 10.85 -7.57 -8.82
C GLU A 38 10.39 -8.69 -7.87
N THR A 39 9.84 -8.35 -6.70
CA THR A 39 9.53 -9.33 -5.66
C THR A 39 8.15 -9.18 -5.05
N HIS A 40 7.48 -8.05 -5.24
CA HIS A 40 6.22 -7.75 -4.55
C HIS A 40 5.16 -7.14 -5.48
N ALA A 41 3.91 -7.52 -5.23
CA ALA A 41 2.73 -6.74 -5.61
C ALA A 41 2.30 -5.94 -4.38
N ILE A 42 2.30 -4.60 -4.50
CA ILE A 42 2.19 -3.67 -3.39
C ILE A 42 0.97 -2.79 -3.58
N GLU A 43 0.15 -2.70 -2.53
CA GLU A 43 -0.92 -1.71 -2.43
C GLU A 43 -0.65 -0.74 -1.29
N PHE A 44 -1.05 0.51 -1.48
CA PHE A 44 -1.02 1.52 -0.44
C PHE A 44 -2.43 1.67 0.13
N GLY A 45 -2.51 1.81 1.45
CA GLY A 45 -3.76 2.05 2.13
C GLY A 45 -3.58 3.08 3.23
N LEU A 46 -4.44 4.09 3.29
CA LEU A 46 -4.48 4.98 4.45
C LEU A 46 -4.91 4.22 5.72
N ASP A 47 -4.47 4.60 6.92
CA ASP A 47 -4.89 3.92 8.16
C ASP A 47 -6.40 4.10 8.48
N LYS A 48 -7.26 3.37 7.76
CA LYS A 48 -8.73 3.42 7.74
C LYS A 48 -9.28 2.05 7.36
N ALA A 49 -10.56 1.82 7.65
CA ALA A 49 -11.23 0.56 7.35
C ALA A 49 -11.26 0.21 5.85
N SER A 50 -11.26 1.22 4.96
CA SER A 50 -11.21 1.03 3.50
C SER A 50 -9.95 0.31 3.04
N SER A 51 -8.85 0.37 3.79
CA SER A 51 -7.57 -0.25 3.41
C SER A 51 -7.56 -1.76 3.52
N ARG A 52 -8.66 -2.38 3.99
CA ARG A 52 -8.87 -3.82 3.86
C ARG A 52 -8.92 -4.25 2.39
N ASP A 53 -9.40 -3.39 1.51
CA ASP A 53 -9.48 -3.68 0.07
C ASP A 53 -8.08 -3.84 -0.52
N SER A 54 -7.11 -3.02 -0.09
CA SER A 54 -5.69 -3.11 -0.46
C SER A 54 -5.08 -4.48 -0.18
N PHE A 55 -5.49 -5.17 0.90
CA PHE A 55 -4.98 -6.53 1.19
C PHE A 55 -5.51 -7.54 0.17
N VAL A 56 -6.79 -7.45 -0.18
CA VAL A 56 -7.39 -8.34 -1.18
C VAL A 56 -6.75 -8.10 -2.53
N GLN A 57 -6.57 -6.83 -2.92
CA GLN A 57 -5.99 -6.48 -4.21
C GLN A 57 -4.54 -6.95 -4.33
N ALA A 58 -3.68 -6.66 -3.34
CA ALA A 58 -2.29 -7.13 -3.32
C ALA A 58 -2.20 -8.66 -3.38
N TRP A 59 -3.04 -9.36 -2.60
CA TRP A 59 -3.09 -10.82 -2.59
C TRP A 59 -3.54 -11.40 -3.93
N VAL A 60 -4.58 -10.83 -4.55
CA VAL A 60 -5.05 -11.27 -5.86
C VAL A 60 -3.96 -11.07 -6.91
N ALA A 61 -3.32 -9.90 -6.96
CA ALA A 61 -2.28 -9.65 -7.94
C ALA A 61 -1.05 -10.54 -7.76
N SER A 62 -0.60 -10.77 -6.53
CA SER A 62 0.56 -11.62 -6.28
C SER A 62 0.38 -13.06 -6.77
N ARG A 63 -0.88 -13.49 -7.00
CA ARG A 63 -1.23 -14.83 -7.49
C ARG A 63 -1.47 -14.89 -9.00
N HIS A 64 -1.83 -13.77 -9.63
CA HIS A 64 -2.31 -13.75 -11.01
C HIS A 64 -1.40 -13.00 -11.97
N ILE A 65 -0.59 -12.05 -11.48
CA ILE A 65 0.47 -11.43 -12.28
C ILE A 65 1.53 -12.50 -12.57
N PRO A 66 1.80 -12.83 -13.85
CA PRO A 66 2.83 -13.78 -14.21
C PRO A 66 4.21 -13.23 -13.84
N HIS A 67 4.89 -13.90 -12.90
CA HIS A 67 6.23 -13.53 -12.44
C HIS A 67 6.97 -14.78 -11.94
N ASP A 68 8.29 -14.86 -12.17
CA ASP A 68 9.14 -15.97 -11.71
C ASP A 68 10.37 -15.42 -10.97
N PRO A 69 10.50 -15.61 -9.65
CA PRO A 69 9.58 -16.34 -8.76
C PRO A 69 8.25 -15.59 -8.54
N PRO A 70 7.18 -16.25 -8.04
CA PRO A 70 5.92 -15.57 -7.76
C PRO A 70 6.10 -14.36 -6.85
N LEU A 71 5.38 -13.27 -7.15
CA LEU A 71 5.38 -12.07 -6.34
C LEU A 71 4.79 -12.35 -4.95
N LYS A 72 5.30 -11.63 -3.95
CA LYS A 72 4.73 -11.61 -2.61
C LYS A 72 3.72 -10.46 -2.47
N PRO A 73 2.58 -10.67 -1.80
CA PRO A 73 1.65 -9.58 -1.55
C PRO A 73 2.15 -8.71 -0.40
N MET A 74 2.08 -7.39 -0.57
CA MET A 74 2.45 -6.42 0.45
C MET A 74 1.46 -5.26 0.51
N VAL A 75 1.19 -4.76 1.73
CA VAL A 75 0.42 -3.53 1.93
C VAL A 75 1.25 -2.52 2.72
N TYR A 76 1.40 -1.32 2.17
CA TYR A 76 1.92 -0.16 2.87
C TYR A 76 0.78 0.63 3.50
N ILE A 77 0.68 0.58 4.82
CA ILE A 77 -0.29 1.38 5.57
C ILE A 77 0.33 2.75 5.83
N VAL A 78 -0.23 3.80 5.23
CA VAL A 78 0.17 5.18 5.48
C VAL A 78 -0.74 5.77 6.56
N GLY A 79 -0.22 5.89 7.78
CA GLY A 79 -0.98 6.42 8.90
C GLY A 79 -0.62 7.86 9.24
N ARG A 80 -1.60 8.60 9.76
CA ARG A 80 -1.44 10.01 10.16
C ARG A 80 -0.52 10.19 11.36
N PHE A 81 -0.44 9.18 12.22
CA PHE A 81 0.31 9.22 13.47
C PHE A 81 1.54 8.32 13.42
N ALA A 82 2.49 8.55 14.34
CA ALA A 82 3.69 7.72 14.45
C ALA A 82 3.37 6.26 14.78
N GLU A 83 2.22 6.00 15.40
CA GLU A 83 1.71 4.68 15.73
C GLU A 83 0.40 4.37 14.98
N PRO A 84 0.17 3.10 14.59
CA PRO A 84 -0.97 2.67 13.77
C PRO A 84 -2.36 2.77 14.41
N GLY A 85 -2.45 3.20 15.67
CA GLY A 85 -3.73 3.21 16.39
C GLY A 85 -4.44 1.84 16.36
N LYS A 86 -5.76 1.84 16.60
CA LYS A 86 -6.53 0.59 16.65
C LYS A 86 -6.68 -0.06 15.26
N ILE A 87 -7.06 0.71 14.26
CA ILE A 87 -7.34 0.19 12.91
C ILE A 87 -6.07 -0.36 12.27
N GLY A 88 -4.98 0.40 12.26
CA GLY A 88 -3.72 -0.05 11.68
C GLY A 88 -3.17 -1.28 12.40
N THR A 89 -3.34 -1.38 13.72
CA THR A 89 -2.96 -2.59 14.47
C THR A 89 -3.77 -3.81 14.02
N GLU A 90 -5.08 -3.66 13.82
CA GLU A 90 -5.94 -4.73 13.29
C GLU A 90 -5.56 -5.12 11.85
N LEU A 91 -5.22 -4.15 11.00
CA LEU A 91 -4.79 -4.40 9.63
C LEU A 91 -3.43 -5.14 9.57
N ILE A 92 -2.47 -4.75 10.42
CA ILE A 92 -1.18 -5.44 10.55
C ILE A 92 -1.40 -6.89 11.02
N ALA A 93 -2.25 -7.09 12.03
CA ALA A 93 -2.58 -8.43 12.51
C ALA A 93 -3.24 -9.28 11.41
N PHE A 94 -4.13 -8.69 10.62
CA PHE A 94 -4.75 -9.33 9.47
C PHE A 94 -3.71 -9.75 8.42
N GLY A 95 -2.81 -8.85 8.01
CA GLY A 95 -1.75 -9.18 7.04
C GLY A 95 -0.88 -10.35 7.49
N ASN A 96 -0.41 -10.30 8.75
CA ASN A 96 0.39 -11.36 9.35
C ASN A 96 -0.33 -12.73 9.34
N ALA A 97 -1.63 -12.74 9.65
CA ALA A 97 -2.43 -13.97 9.66
C ALA A 97 -2.61 -14.60 8.27
N HIS A 98 -2.51 -13.80 7.21
CA HIS A 98 -2.77 -14.21 5.83
C HIS A 98 -1.52 -14.27 4.94
N GLY A 99 -0.33 -14.07 5.51
CA GLY A 99 0.94 -14.09 4.77
C GLY A 99 1.07 -12.91 3.80
N ILE A 100 0.47 -11.77 4.14
CA ILE A 100 0.60 -10.50 3.42
C ILE A 100 1.57 -9.63 4.22
N GLU A 101 2.71 -9.31 3.61
CA GLU A 101 3.70 -8.45 4.27
C GLU A 101 3.08 -7.07 4.50
N THR A 102 3.13 -6.56 5.72
CA THR A 102 2.51 -5.26 6.05
C THR A 102 3.57 -4.33 6.60
N TYR A 103 3.70 -3.16 5.99
CA TYR A 103 4.58 -2.11 6.47
C TYR A 103 3.76 -0.88 6.87
N TYR A 104 3.97 -0.39 8.10
CA TYR A 104 3.34 0.85 8.55
C TYR A 104 4.30 2.03 8.36
N HIS A 105 3.86 3.03 7.61
CA HIS A 105 4.59 4.27 7.37
C HIS A 105 3.85 5.45 7.98
N TRP A 106 4.57 6.27 8.75
CA TRP A 106 4.01 7.50 9.29
C TRP A 106 4.07 8.62 8.23
N GLN A 107 2.91 9.17 7.87
CA GLN A 107 2.74 10.18 6.81
C GLN A 107 3.66 11.41 6.97
N ALA A 108 3.99 11.84 8.19
CA ALA A 108 4.89 12.99 8.40
C ALA A 108 6.33 12.75 7.90
N ARG A 109 6.72 11.50 7.64
CA ARG A 109 8.00 11.18 6.98
C ARG A 109 7.94 11.34 5.45
N LEU A 110 6.74 11.44 4.87
CA LEU A 110 6.51 11.68 3.45
C LEU A 110 6.37 13.18 3.12
N ASP A 111 5.94 14.00 4.10
CA ASP A 111 5.87 15.46 3.99
C ASP A 111 6.28 16.15 5.32
N PRO A 112 7.52 16.61 5.46
CA PRO A 112 7.97 17.37 6.62
C PRO A 112 7.33 18.76 6.76
N GLU A 113 6.76 19.33 5.69
CA GLU A 113 6.13 20.66 5.72
C GLU A 113 4.67 20.61 6.20
N ALA A 114 3.94 19.53 5.92
CA ALA A 114 2.60 19.27 6.47
C ALA A 114 2.55 19.22 8.01
N PHE A 115 3.70 19.00 8.65
CA PHE A 115 3.86 19.06 10.11
C PHE A 115 3.67 20.47 10.68
N ARG A 116 4.08 21.53 9.95
CA ARG A 116 4.11 22.90 10.48
C ARG A 116 2.74 23.57 10.56
N GLU A 117 1.73 23.05 9.87
CA GLU A 117 0.38 23.62 9.87
C GLU A 117 -0.51 23.09 11.01
N ASN A 118 -0.20 21.92 11.57
CA ASN A 118 -1.01 21.31 12.64
C ASN A 118 -0.49 21.58 14.07
N GLU A 119 0.59 22.37 14.22
CA GLU A 119 1.12 22.83 15.52
C GLU A 119 0.75 24.29 15.84
N ARG A 120 -0.20 24.89 15.11
CA ARG A 120 -0.75 26.24 15.37
C ARG A 120 -2.17 26.21 15.91
#